data_AF-A0A376LF76-F1
#
_entry.id   AF-A0A376LF76-F1
#
_cell.length_a   1.000
_cell.length_b   1.000
_cell.length_c   1.000
_cell.angle_alpha   90.00
_cell.angle_beta   90.00
_cell.angle_gamma   90.00
#
_symmetry.space_group_name_H-M   'P 1'
#
loop_
_entity.id
_entity.type
_entity.pdbx_description
1 polymer ?
#
loop_
_entity_poly.entity_id
_entity_poly.type
_entity_poly.pdbx_seq_one_letter_code
_entity_poly.pdbx_strand_id
1 'polypeptide(L)'
;MAGKTMIPLLAFAAWSGTGKTTLLKKLIPVLCARGIRPGLIKHTHHDMDVDKPGKDSYELRKAGAAQTIVASQQRWALMTETPRRRRAGSTFSRKSNGYLKAGFDSGRRV
;
A
#
# COMPACT_ATOMS: atom_id res chain seq x y z
N MET A 1 20.11 24.38 4.07
CA MET A 1 19.37 23.35 4.84
C MET A 1 17.97 23.22 4.26
N ALA A 2 17.72 22.23 3.40
CA ALA A 2 16.36 21.97 2.93
C ALA A 2 15.53 21.42 4.10
N GLY A 3 14.51 22.16 4.53
CA GLY A 3 13.61 21.72 5.60
C GLY A 3 13.00 20.37 5.26
N LYS A 4 12.97 19.46 6.24
CA LYS A 4 12.39 18.12 6.09
C LYS A 4 10.91 18.26 5.72
N THR A 5 10.58 18.02 4.45
CA THR A 5 9.19 17.99 3.98
C THR A 5 8.50 16.77 4.60
N MET A 6 7.57 17.02 5.53
CA MET A 6 6.73 15.96 6.07
C MET A 6 5.62 15.66 5.07
N ILE A 7 5.58 14.42 4.57
CA ILE A 7 4.46 13.89 3.80
C ILE A 7 3.27 13.76 4.76
N PRO A 8 2.18 14.55 4.59
CA PRO A 8 1.04 14.49 5.49
C PRO A 8 0.31 13.16 5.33
N LEU A 9 -0.35 12.75 6.41
CA LEU A 9 -1.01 11.46 6.50
C LEU A 9 -2.48 11.58 6.88
N LEU A 10 -3.34 10.94 6.09
CA LEU A 10 -4.77 10.86 6.35
C LEU A 10 -5.22 9.40 6.43
N ALA A 11 -5.98 9.08 7.47
CA ALA A 11 -6.57 7.77 7.68
C ALA A 11 -8.10 7.83 7.54
N PHE A 12 -8.66 6.87 6.80
CA PHE A 12 -10.11 6.68 6.70
C PHE A 12 -10.53 5.48 7.53
N ALA A 13 -11.36 5.72 8.55
CA ALA A 13 -11.86 4.70 9.48
C ALA A 13 -13.39 4.66 9.44
N ALA A 14 -13.94 3.46 9.31
CA ALA A 14 -15.37 3.16 9.33
C ALA A 14 -15.56 1.64 9.44
N TRP A 15 -16.78 1.18 9.65
CA TRP A 15 -17.08 -0.26 9.67
C TRP A 15 -16.91 -0.92 8.29
N SER A 16 -16.86 -2.25 8.25
CA SER A 16 -16.91 -2.97 6.97
C SER A 16 -18.25 -2.71 6.27
N GLY A 17 -18.25 -2.63 4.94
CA GLY A 17 -19.47 -2.40 4.16
C GLY A 17 -19.97 -0.95 4.11
N THR A 18 -19.43 -0.01 4.89
CA THR A 18 -19.91 1.39 4.93
C THR A 18 -19.45 2.27 3.76
N GLY A 19 -18.87 1.68 2.71
CA GLY A 19 -18.49 2.42 1.51
C GLY A 19 -17.12 3.11 1.52
N LYS A 20 -16.20 2.80 2.45
CA LYS A 20 -14.81 3.35 2.46
C LYS A 20 -14.13 3.25 1.10
N THR A 21 -14.19 2.08 0.49
CA THR A 21 -13.61 1.84 -0.84
C THR A 21 -14.32 2.67 -1.91
N THR A 22 -15.63 2.83 -1.82
CA THR A 22 -16.41 3.67 -2.75
C THR A 22 -16.02 5.14 -2.64
N LEU A 23 -15.85 5.65 -1.42
CA LEU A 23 -15.36 7.00 -1.18
C LEU A 23 -13.97 7.20 -1.78
N LEU A 24 -13.01 6.31 -1.48
CA LEU A 24 -11.64 6.43 -1.97
C LEU A 24 -11.54 6.34 -3.50
N LYS A 25 -12.32 5.47 -4.14
CA LYS A 25 -12.41 5.39 -5.61
C LYS A 25 -12.85 6.71 -6.25
N LYS A 26 -13.67 7.51 -5.56
CA LYS A 26 -14.09 8.85 -6.04
C LYS A 26 -13.10 9.95 -5.65
N LEU A 27 -12.50 9.85 -4.46
CA LEU A 27 -11.60 10.88 -3.92
C LEU A 27 -10.24 10.92 -4.62
N ILE A 28 -9.62 9.75 -4.88
CA ILE A 28 -8.28 9.67 -5.47
C ILE A 28 -8.19 10.41 -6.81
N PRO A 29 -9.13 10.22 -7.77
CA PRO A 29 -9.12 10.97 -9.03
C PRO A 29 -9.17 12.49 -8.83
N VAL A 30 -9.97 12.98 -7.88
CA VAL A 30 -10.08 14.42 -7.58
C VAL A 30 -8.77 14.97 -7.01
N LEU A 31 -8.05 14.20 -6.19
CA LEU A 31 -6.73 14.59 -5.68
C LEU A 31 -5.69 14.62 -6.81
N CYS A 32 -5.69 13.61 -7.68
CA CYS A 32 -4.81 13.57 -8.85
C CYS A 32 -5.06 14.75 -9.80
N ALA A 33 -6.33 15.10 -10.05
CA ALA A 33 -6.71 16.26 -10.87
C ALA A 33 -6.20 17.60 -10.31
N ARG A 34 -5.96 17.66 -8.99
CA ARG A 34 -5.35 18.82 -8.32
C ARG A 34 -3.82 18.77 -8.27
N GLY A 35 -3.20 17.86 -9.02
CA GLY A 35 -1.74 17.71 -9.06
C GLY A 35 -1.15 16.98 -7.85
N ILE A 36 -1.98 16.43 -6.97
CA ILE A 36 -1.50 15.68 -5.80
C ILE A 36 -1.28 14.22 -6.18
N ARG A 37 -0.17 13.61 -5.74
CA ARG A 37 0.15 12.20 -5.96
C ARG A 37 -0.10 11.39 -4.69
N PRO A 38 -1.30 10.81 -4.50
CA PRO A 38 -1.60 10.04 -3.31
C PRO A 38 -0.98 8.64 -3.38
N GLY A 39 -0.22 8.25 -2.35
CA GLY A 39 0.10 6.86 -2.02
C GLY A 39 -1.02 6.23 -1.19
N LEU A 40 -1.16 4.91 -1.21
CA LEU A 40 -2.19 4.18 -0.48
C LEU A 40 -1.60 2.96 0.22
N ILE A 41 -1.87 2.83 1.52
CA ILE A 41 -1.57 1.64 2.32
C ILE A 41 -2.91 1.04 2.76
N LYS A 42 -3.15 -0.22 2.43
CA LYS A 42 -4.35 -0.97 2.83
C LYS A 42 -3.93 -2.16 3.68
N HIS A 43 -4.53 -2.29 4.86
CA HIS A 43 -4.46 -3.54 5.64
C HIS A 43 -5.60 -4.48 5.24
N THR A 44 -5.29 -5.77 5.07
CA THR A 44 -6.26 -6.82 4.74
C THR A 44 -5.96 -8.05 5.57
N HIS A 45 -7.02 -8.80 5.90
CA HIS A 45 -6.94 -10.08 6.59
C HIS A 45 -6.95 -11.28 5.64
N HIS A 46 -7.13 -11.04 4.34
CA HIS A 46 -7.06 -12.06 3.30
C HIS A 46 -5.62 -12.22 2.81
N ASP A 47 -5.30 -13.44 2.37
CA ASP A 47 -4.06 -13.71 1.65
C ASP A 47 -3.98 -12.84 0.39
N MET A 48 -2.78 -12.35 0.11
CA MET A 48 -2.51 -11.40 -0.96
C MET A 48 -1.34 -11.89 -1.78
N ASP A 49 -1.62 -12.36 -2.98
CA ASP A 49 -0.62 -12.59 -4.01
C ASP A 49 -0.76 -11.51 -5.09
N VAL A 50 0.34 -10.82 -5.39
CA VAL A 50 0.38 -9.83 -6.48
C VAL A 50 0.57 -10.52 -7.83
N ASP A 51 1.23 -11.68 -7.80
CA ASP A 51 1.35 -12.61 -8.91
C ASP A 51 0.34 -13.76 -8.81
N LYS A 52 0.32 -14.64 -9.81
CA LYS A 52 -0.64 -15.76 -9.90
C LYS A 52 0.10 -17.10 -9.94
N PRO A 53 -0.49 -18.20 -9.42
CA PRO A 53 0.06 -19.55 -9.58
C PRO A 53 0.40 -19.88 -11.03
N GLY A 54 1.51 -20.59 -11.24
CA GLY A 54 2.02 -20.94 -12.57
C GLY A 54 2.83 -19.85 -13.27
N LYS A 55 3.04 -18.68 -12.66
CA LYS A 55 4.02 -17.69 -13.12
C LYS A 55 5.35 -17.87 -12.40
N ASP A 56 6.45 -17.65 -13.12
CA ASP A 56 7.81 -17.78 -12.57
C ASP A 56 7.98 -17.03 -11.25
N SER A 57 7.49 -15.78 -11.15
CA SER A 57 7.61 -15.01 -9.91
C SER A 57 6.91 -15.64 -8.71
N TYR A 58 5.77 -16.30 -8.94
CA TYR A 58 5.02 -16.99 -7.90
C TYR A 58 5.76 -18.25 -7.47
N GLU A 59 6.19 -19.06 -8.43
CA GLU A 59 6.91 -20.31 -8.16
C GLU A 59 8.25 -20.05 -7.47
N LEU A 60 9.02 -19.05 -7.92
CA LEU A 60 10.29 -18.65 -7.28
C LEU A 60 10.10 -18.16 -5.84
N ARG A 61 9.02 -17.41 -5.58
CA ARG A 61 8.65 -16.97 -4.23
C ARG A 61 8.26 -18.17 -3.35
N LYS A 62 7.41 -19.08 -3.85
CA LYS A 62 7.02 -20.30 -3.13
C LYS A 62 8.19 -21.27 -2.93
N ALA A 63 9.18 -21.26 -3.81
CA ALA A 63 10.42 -22.00 -3.66
C ALA A 63 11.36 -21.44 -2.57
N GLY A 64 11.08 -20.24 -2.04
CA GLY A 64 11.77 -19.70 -0.87
C GLY A 64 12.39 -18.30 -1.03
N ALA A 65 12.17 -17.61 -2.16
CA ALA A 65 12.64 -16.23 -2.29
C ALA A 65 11.93 -15.31 -1.28
N ALA A 66 12.69 -14.74 -0.35
CA ALA A 66 12.16 -13.89 0.73
C ALA A 66 11.64 -12.53 0.23
N GLN A 67 12.23 -12.03 -0.86
CA GLN A 67 11.82 -10.82 -1.56
C GLN A 67 11.83 -11.09 -3.06
N THR A 68 10.73 -10.73 -3.72
CA THR A 68 10.58 -10.89 -5.18
C THR A 68 10.08 -9.59 -5.76
N ILE A 69 10.80 -9.07 -6.76
CA ILE A 69 10.36 -7.91 -7.54
C ILE A 69 9.97 -8.36 -8.95
N VAL A 70 8.81 -7.92 -9.42
CA VAL A 70 8.36 -8.10 -10.80
C VAL A 70 8.24 -6.72 -11.42
N ALA A 71 9.01 -6.46 -12.47
CA ALA A 71 9.07 -5.16 -13.12
C ALA A 71 8.68 -5.26 -14.61
N SER A 72 8.02 -4.22 -15.10
CA SER A 72 7.79 -3.94 -16.52
C SER A 72 8.09 -2.48 -16.81
N GLN A 73 8.02 -2.08 -18.08
CA GLN A 73 8.24 -0.68 -18.49
C GLN A 73 7.30 0.32 -17.80
N GLN A 74 6.10 -0.11 -17.39
CA GLN A 74 5.05 0.78 -16.90
C GLN A 74 4.84 0.70 -15.38
N ARG A 75 5.29 -0.38 -14.74
CA ARG A 75 5.07 -0.61 -13.30
C ARG A 75 5.97 -1.70 -12.75
N TRP A 76 6.12 -1.72 -11.44
CA TRP A 76 6.73 -2.82 -10.72
C TRP A 76 5.92 -3.16 -9.47
N ALA A 77 6.11 -4.37 -8.98
CA ALA A 77 5.57 -4.87 -7.72
C ALA A 77 6.67 -5.54 -6.92
N LEU A 78 6.72 -5.24 -5.62
CA LEU A 78 7.62 -5.88 -4.66
C LEU A 78 6.78 -6.68 -3.66
N MET A 79 7.11 -7.96 -3.53
CA MET A 79 6.57 -8.84 -2.52
C MET A 79 7.67 -9.14 -1.50
N THR A 80 7.30 -9.13 -0.23
CA THR A 80 8.21 -9.48 0.87
C THR A 80 7.49 -10.45 1.77
N GLU A 81 8.04 -11.66 1.85
CA GLU A 81 7.53 -12.70 2.74
C GLU A 81 7.85 -12.32 4.19
N THR A 82 6.86 -12.41 5.07
CA THR A 82 7.01 -12.10 6.50
C THR A 82 6.60 -13.29 7.38
N PRO A 83 7.23 -14.48 7.19
CA PRO A 83 6.80 -15.75 7.80
C PRO A 83 6.92 -15.75 9.34
N ARG A 84 7.81 -14.92 9.89
CA ARG A 84 7.84 -14.60 11.32
C ARG A 84 7.33 -13.19 11.52
N ARG A 85 6.20 -13.08 12.22
CA ARG A 85 5.74 -11.82 12.81
C ARG A 85 6.70 -11.39 13.92
N ARG A 86 7.94 -10.98 13.61
CA ARG A 86 8.70 -10.12 14.51
C ARG A 86 7.85 -8.86 14.65
N ARG A 87 7.41 -8.57 15.88
CA ARG A 87 6.83 -7.27 16.22
C ARG A 87 7.91 -6.21 15.98
N ALA A 88 8.08 -5.77 14.73
CA ALA A 88 8.80 -4.55 14.43
C ALA A 88 7.94 -3.41 14.98
N GLY A 89 8.50 -2.65 15.92
CA GLY A 89 7.82 -1.61 16.68
C GLY A 89 7.34 -0.44 15.83
N SER A 90 6.22 -0.61 15.14
CA SER A 90 5.25 0.46 14.95
C SER A 90 3.90 -0.06 15.44
N THR A 91 3.43 0.50 16.54
CA THR A 91 2.19 0.10 17.20
C THR A 91 1.00 0.43 16.30
N PHE A 92 0.63 -0.49 15.42
CA PHE A 92 -0.72 -0.54 14.85
C PHE A 92 -1.47 -1.65 15.60
N SER A 93 -2.29 -1.22 16.57
CA SER A 93 -3.03 -2.10 17.46
C SER A 93 -3.98 -3.00 16.67
N ARG A 94 -3.86 -4.31 16.90
CA ARG A 94 -4.78 -5.35 16.43
C ARG A 94 -6.12 -5.17 17.16
N LYS A 95 -7.11 -4.56 16.54
CA LYS A 95 -8.52 -4.99 16.59
C LYS A 95 -9.21 -4.52 15.30
N SER A 96 -9.58 -5.50 14.47
CA SER A 96 -10.67 -5.44 13.48
C SER A 96 -11.06 -4.02 13.00
N ASN A 97 -10.29 -3.42 12.10
CA ASN A 97 -10.80 -2.40 11.18
C ASN A 97 -9.79 -2.15 10.07
N GLY A 98 -10.22 -2.30 8.81
CA GLY A 98 -9.41 -1.94 7.66
C GLY A 98 -9.19 -0.44 7.64
N TYR A 99 -7.99 0.00 8.02
CA TYR A 99 -7.52 1.37 7.82
C TYR A 99 -6.87 1.47 6.45
N LEU A 100 -7.31 2.43 5.66
CA LEU A 100 -6.62 2.88 4.45
C LEU A 100 -5.90 4.17 4.80
N LYS A 101 -4.58 4.16 4.61
CA LYS A 101 -3.67 5.27 4.91
C LYS A 101 -3.24 5.87 3.58
N ALA A 102 -3.63 7.12 3.32
CA ALA A 102 -3.20 7.86 2.14
C ALA A 102 -2.04 8.80 2.51
N GLY A 103 -0.91 8.70 1.79
CA GLY A 103 0.21 9.63 1.92
C GLY A 103 0.22 10.59 0.75
N PHE A 104 0.39 11.90 0.97
CA PHE A 104 0.36 12.89 -0.11
C PHE A 104 1.77 13.41 -0.40
N ASP A 105 2.30 13.14 -1.59
CA ASP A 105 3.54 13.77 -2.04
C ASP A 105 3.21 15.15 -2.66
N SER A 106 3.60 16.23 -1.98
CA SER A 106 3.52 17.59 -2.51
C SER A 106 4.73 17.87 -3.40
N GLY A 107 4.79 17.21 -4.56
CA GLY A 107 5.86 17.41 -5.53
C GLY A 107 5.82 18.82 -6.11
N ARG A 108 6.75 19.70 -5.70
CA ARG A 108 7.12 20.89 -6.50
C ARG A 108 7.85 20.40 -7.74
N ARG A 109 7.34 20.76 -8.92
CA ARG A 109 8.11 20.72 -10.17
C ARG A 109 9.02 21.95 -10.21
N VAL A 110 10.31 21.74 -10.42
CA VAL A 110 11.20 22.69 -11.11
C VAL A 110 11.23 22.29 -12.58
#